data_AF-A0A3C0L4A3-F1
#
_entry.id   AF-A0A3C0L4A3-F1
#
_cell.length_a   1.000
_cell.length_b   1.000
_cell.length_c   1.000
_cell.angle_alpha   90.00
_cell.angle_beta   90.00
_cell.angle_gamma   90.00
#
_symmetry.space_group_name_H-M   'P 1'
#
loop_
_entity.id
_entity.type
_entity.pdbx_description
1 polymer ?
#
loop_
_entity_poly.entity_id
_entity_poly.type
_entity_poly.pdbx_seq_one_letter_code
_entity_poly.pdbx_strand_id
1 'polypeptide(L)' 'YYAAALGLVYLIGRLMYAISYVRDPGSRGLGTLISELPTLIMVLGGLIAVIIQWLASLN' A
#
# COMPACT_ATOMS: atom_id res chain seq x y z
N TYR A 1 -12.86 4.84 6.11
CA TYR A 1 -13.09 3.70 5.21
C TYR A 1 -12.07 3.56 4.08
N TYR A 2 -11.50 4.65 3.54
CA TYR A 2 -10.52 4.60 2.44
C TYR A 2 -9.27 3.73 2.73
N ALA A 3 -8.69 3.82 3.92
CA ALA A 3 -7.54 2.99 4.30
C ALA A 3 -7.87 1.48 4.31
N ALA A 4 -9.09 1.11 4.74
CA ALA A 4 -9.52 -0.30 4.73
C ALA A 4 -9.69 -0.83 3.29
N ALA A 5 -10.20 -0.01 2.37
CA ALA A 5 -10.29 -0.36 0.96
C ALA A 5 -8.88 -0.57 0.33
N LEU A 6 -7.93 0.31 0.64
CA LEU A 6 -6.52 0.13 0.22
C LEU A 6 -5.90 -1.12 0.82
N GLY A 7 -6.24 -1.47 2.07
CA GLY A 7 -5.86 -2.72 2.70
C GLY A 7 -6.39 -3.96 1.96
N LEU A 8 -7.62 -3.92 1.44
CA LEU A 8 -8.16 -5.00 0.61
C LEU A 8 -7.37 -5.15 -0.71
N VAL A 9 -7.05 -4.03 -1.37
CA VAL A 9 -6.23 -4.05 -2.59
C VAL A 9 -4.84 -4.63 -2.32
N TYR A 10 -4.24 -4.29 -1.17
CA TYR A 10 -2.97 -4.87 -0.73
C TYR A 10 -3.05 -6.40 -0.63
N LEU A 11 -4.09 -6.94 0.02
CA LEU A 11 -4.26 -8.39 0.18
C LEU A 11 -4.40 -9.10 -1.18
N ILE A 12 -5.16 -8.52 -2.12
CA ILE A 12 -5.29 -9.04 -3.49
C ILE A 12 -3.91 -9.09 -4.17
N GLY A 13 -3.14 -8.01 -4.08
CA GLY A 13 -1.78 -7.96 -4.61
C GLY A 13 -0.86 -9.03 -4.01
N ARG A 14 -0.99 -9.31 -2.71
CA ARG A 14 -0.20 -10.36 -2.03
C ARG A 14 -0.58 -11.77 -2.46
N LEU A 15 -1.86 -12.05 -2.69
CA LEU A 15 -2.28 -13.33 -3.26
C LEU A 15 -1.74 -13.50 -4.68
N MET A 16 -1.84 -12.46 -5.52
CA MET A 16 -1.28 -12.48 -6.86
C MET A 16 0.24 -12.67 -6.86
N TYR A 17 0.96 -11.98 -5.97
CA TYR A 17 2.39 -12.14 -5.76
C TYR A 17 2.73 -13.59 -5.40
N ALA A 18 2.05 -14.17 -4.40
CA ALA A 18 2.35 -15.51 -3.93
C ALA A 18 2.16 -16.56 -5.03
N ILE A 19 1.02 -16.50 -5.74
CA ILE A 19 0.71 -17.43 -6.82
C ILE A 19 1.73 -17.30 -7.97
N SER A 20 1.99 -16.07 -8.41
CA SER A 20 2.93 -15.82 -9.52
C SER A 20 4.37 -16.20 -9.15
N TYR A 21 4.81 -15.90 -7.93
CA TYR A 21 6.17 -16.19 -7.48
C TYR A 21 6.46 -17.68 -7.37
N VAL A 22 5.50 -18.48 -6.88
CA VAL A 22 5.63 -19.93 -6.82
C VAL A 22 5.65 -20.54 -8.23
N ARG A 23 4.85 -20.00 -9.15
CA ARG A 23 4.79 -20.47 -10.53
C ARG A 23 6.05 -20.14 -11.33
N ASP A 24 6.50 -18.90 -11.25
CA ASP A 24 7.72 -18.38 -11.87
C ASP A 24 8.20 -17.15 -11.08
N PRO A 25 9.34 -17.24 -10.38
CA PRO A 25 9.88 -16.14 -9.57
C PRO A 25 10.09 -14.82 -10.33
N GLY A 26 10.26 -14.85 -11.65
CA GLY A 26 10.38 -13.65 -12.48
C GLY A 26 9.07 -12.90 -12.70
N SER A 27 7.92 -13.59 -12.55
CA SER A 27 6.60 -13.06 -12.92
C SER A 27 5.86 -12.30 -11.81
N ARG A 28 6.46 -12.19 -10.61
CA ARG A 28 5.85 -11.56 -9.42
C ARG A 28 5.63 -10.05 -9.50
N GLY A 29 6.16 -9.38 -10.51
CA GLY A 29 6.21 -7.91 -10.60
C GLY A 29 4.84 -7.24 -10.47
N LEU A 30 3.81 -7.80 -11.10
CA LEU A 30 2.46 -7.25 -11.05
C LEU A 30 1.85 -7.35 -9.64
N GLY A 31 2.03 -8.49 -8.97
CA GLY A 31 1.59 -8.69 -7.59
C GLY A 31 2.29 -7.73 -6.62
N THR A 32 3.60 -7.50 -6.82
CA THR A 32 4.37 -6.49 -6.08
C THR A 32 3.77 -5.10 -6.28
N LEU A 33 3.54 -4.67 -7.53
CA LEU A 33 3.03 -3.33 -7.82
C LEU A 33 1.65 -3.08 -7.19
N ILE A 34 0.74 -4.04 -7.32
CA ILE A 34 -0.63 -3.96 -6.78
C ILE A 34 -0.63 -3.94 -5.24
N SER A 35 0.35 -4.55 -4.59
CA SER A 35 0.46 -4.52 -3.13
C SER A 35 1.24 -3.31 -2.60
N GLU A 36 2.34 -2.89 -3.23
CA GLU A 36 3.19 -1.81 -2.73
C GLU A 36 2.62 -0.41 -2.98
N LEU A 37 1.94 -0.17 -4.10
CA LEU A 37 1.33 1.13 -4.38
C LEU A 37 0.31 1.56 -3.30
N PRO A 38 -0.66 0.73 -2.90
CA PRO A 38 -1.56 1.06 -1.79
C PRO A 38 -0.81 1.36 -0.48
N THR A 39 0.25 0.60 -0.18
CA THR A 39 1.07 0.83 1.02
C THR A 39 1.76 2.18 0.98
N LEU A 40 2.37 2.56 -0.15
CA LEU A 40 2.98 3.87 -0.34
C LEU A 40 1.97 5.00 -0.16
N ILE A 41 0.77 4.88 -0.74
CA ILE A 41 -0.30 5.87 -0.59
C ILE A 41 -0.69 6.05 0.88
N MET A 42 -0.86 4.96 1.63
CA MET A 42 -1.21 5.03 3.04
C MET A 42 -0.11 5.63 3.89
N VAL A 43 1.16 5.24 3.67
CA VAL A 43 2.31 5.76 4.41
C VAL A 43 2.46 7.27 4.17
N LEU A 44 2.49 7.69 2.90
CA LEU A 44 2.63 9.11 2.56
C LEU A 44 1.43 9.92 3.04
N GLY A 45 0.21 9.43 2.84
CA GLY A 45 -1.00 10.09 3.33
C GLY A 45 -1.01 10.26 4.85
N GLY A 46 -0.56 9.23 5.59
CA GLY A 46 -0.42 9.30 7.05
C GLY A 46 0.63 10.31 7.49
N LEU A 47 1.82 10.31 6.86
CA LEU A 47 2.88 11.28 7.16
C LEU A 47 2.45 12.72 6.89
N ILE A 48 1.79 12.97 5.76
CA ILE A 48 1.24 14.28 5.41
C ILE A 48 0.22 14.72 6.48
N ALA A 49 -0.70 13.84 6.88
CA ALA A 49 -1.68 14.15 7.90
C ALA A 49 -1.03 14.50 9.25
N VAL A 50 0.02 13.78 9.66
CA VAL A 50 0.78 14.09 10.87
C VAL A 50 1.43 15.47 10.79
N ILE A 51 2.07 15.80 9.67
CA ILE A 51 2.70 17.12 9.48
C ILE A 51 1.66 18.24 9.54
N ILE A 52 0.53 18.08 8.86
CA ILE A 52 -0.57 19.06 8.88
C ILE A 52 -1.09 19.25 10.30
N GLN A 53 -1.34 18.15 11.03
CA GLN A 53 -1.85 18.20 12.40
C GLN A 53 -0.85 18.86 13.35
N TRP A 54 0.44 18.59 13.18
CA TRP A 54 1.50 19.21 13.97
C TRP A 54 1.57 20.71 13.72
N LEU A 55 1.59 21.16 12.46
CA LEU A 55 1.57 22.59 12.12
C LEU A 55 0.34 23.31 12.67
N ALA A 56 -0.83 22.66 12.63
CA ALA A 56 -2.06 23.21 13.18
C ALA A 56 -2.00 23.38 14.72
N SER A 57 -1.20 22.57 15.42
CA SER A 57 -1.04 22.68 16.88
C SER A 57 -0.11 23.81 17.33
N LEU A 58 0.62 24.43 16.40
CA LEU A 58 1.54 25.54 16.68
C LEU A 58 0.89 26.93 16.54
N ASN A 59 -0.33 27.00 15.98
CA ASN A 59 -1.14 28.21 15.85
C ASN A 59 -2.16 28.32 16.98
#